data_AF-A0A7V8Z4X0-F1
#
_entry.id   AF-A0A7V8Z4X0-F1
#
_cell.length_a   1.000
_cell.length_b   1.000
_cell.length_c   1.000
_cell.angle_alpha   90.00
_cell.angle_beta   90.00
_cell.angle_gamma   90.00
#
_symmetry.space_group_name_H-M   'P 1'
#
loop_
_entity.id
_entity.type
_entity.pdbx_description
1 polymer ?
#
loop_
_entity_poly.entity_id
_entity_poly.type
_entity_poly.pdbx_seq_one_letter_code
_entity_poly.pdbx_strand_id
1 'polypeptide(L)'
;MRKGIRVGNTPKLKPTTKTRPAAIKVGSPWPHRLLMAGAAALVVLIVVAILVSEDPVRGIPDGTMTVEVGPPEHIEGDIYAEGEVPAGGAHDPVWANCGFYDSPIRTENVVHALEHGAVWITYLPDLDPEEIDRLRGFARNAEKVLVSTMQGQDAPVMATAWGYQLLLDDAADP
;
A
#
# COMPACT_ATOMS: atom_id res chain seq x y z
N MET A 1 17.60 35.81 103.47
CA MET A 1 17.58 35.25 102.09
C MET A 1 17.75 33.73 102.16
N ARG A 2 16.69 32.96 101.83
CA ARG A 2 16.65 31.74 101.00
C ARG A 2 15.31 31.03 101.28
N LYS A 3 14.49 30.98 100.23
CA LYS A 3 13.09 30.56 100.21
C LYS A 3 12.98 29.04 100.39
N GLY A 4 12.08 28.60 101.27
CA GLY A 4 11.59 27.22 101.30
C GLY A 4 10.63 26.98 100.14
N ILE A 5 10.89 25.95 99.33
CA ILE A 5 10.00 25.51 98.26
C ILE A 5 9.36 24.18 98.66
N ARG A 6 8.04 24.18 98.49
CA ARG A 6 7.05 23.21 98.92
C ARG A 6 7.09 21.97 98.02
N VAL A 7 6.91 20.81 98.66
CA VAL A 7 6.78 19.48 98.05
C VAL A 7 5.59 19.45 97.10
N GLY A 8 5.84 19.10 95.84
CA GLY A 8 4.81 18.90 94.81
C GLY A 8 4.42 17.43 94.70
N ASN A 9 3.14 17.15 94.93
CA ASN A 9 2.52 15.86 94.66
C ASN A 9 2.29 15.72 93.15
N THR A 10 2.87 14.70 92.50
CA THR A 10 2.61 14.42 91.08
C THR A 10 1.63 13.24 90.94
N PRO A 11 0.54 13.38 90.18
CA PRO A 11 -0.42 12.31 89.96
C PRO A 11 0.14 11.25 89.00
N LYS A 12 -0.09 9.97 89.31
CA LYS A 12 0.25 8.82 88.44
C LYS A 12 -0.64 8.83 87.18
N LEU A 13 -0.03 8.96 86.01
CA LEU A 13 -0.69 8.77 84.71
C LEU A 13 -0.91 7.27 84.46
N LYS A 14 -2.14 6.89 84.10
CA LYS A 14 -2.48 5.53 83.64
C LYS A 14 -1.96 5.31 82.21
N PRO A 15 -1.49 4.10 81.86
CA PRO A 15 -1.03 3.81 80.50
C PRO A 15 -2.21 3.71 79.54
N THR A 16 -2.15 4.44 78.42
CA THR A 16 -3.12 4.35 77.33
C THR A 16 -2.67 3.30 76.31
N THR A 17 -3.51 2.30 76.05
CA THR A 17 -3.27 1.27 75.04
C THR A 17 -3.47 1.88 73.64
N LYS A 18 -2.39 2.08 72.87
CA LYS A 18 -2.48 2.48 71.46
C LYS A 18 -2.74 1.25 70.59
N THR A 19 -3.93 1.16 70.00
CA THR A 19 -4.26 0.18 68.95
C THR A 19 -3.42 0.47 67.70
N ARG A 20 -2.72 -0.54 67.17
CA ARG A 20 -1.94 -0.41 65.91
C ARG A 20 -2.91 -0.32 64.72
N PRO A 21 -2.69 0.57 63.73
CA PRO A 21 -3.48 0.57 62.52
C PRO A 21 -3.20 -0.70 61.70
N ALA A 22 -4.23 -1.23 61.03
CA ALA A 22 -4.10 -2.38 60.14
C ALA A 22 -3.19 -2.04 58.95
N ALA A 23 -2.26 -2.95 58.61
CA ALA A 23 -1.38 -2.79 57.47
C ALA A 23 -2.17 -2.88 56.15
N ILE A 24 -2.13 -1.84 55.33
CA ILE A 24 -2.68 -1.84 53.98
C ILE A 24 -1.77 -2.73 53.11
N LYS A 25 -2.29 -3.86 52.63
CA LYS A 25 -1.58 -4.70 51.65
C LYS A 25 -1.56 -3.98 50.30
N VAL A 26 -0.45 -3.32 49.98
CA VAL A 26 -0.21 -2.81 48.62
C VAL A 26 0.07 -4.02 47.72
N GLY A 27 -0.79 -4.24 46.72
CA GLY A 27 -0.63 -5.34 45.77
C GLY A 27 0.67 -5.22 44.97
N SER A 28 1.32 -6.36 44.69
CA SER A 28 2.59 -6.38 43.95
C SER A 28 2.40 -5.90 42.50
N PRO A 29 3.24 -4.97 41.98
CA PRO A 29 3.12 -4.45 40.61
C PRO A 29 3.67 -5.40 39.54
N TRP A 30 4.20 -6.57 39.95
CA TRP A 30 4.86 -7.53 39.08
C TRP A 30 4.04 -8.06 37.88
N PRO A 31 2.73 -8.39 37.99
CA PRO A 31 2.00 -8.95 36.85
C PRO A 31 1.85 -7.93 35.71
N HIS A 32 1.74 -6.64 36.04
CA HIS A 32 1.60 -5.59 35.03
C HIS A 32 2.88 -5.34 34.24
N ARG A 33 4.06 -5.44 34.88
CA ARG A 33 5.34 -5.19 34.20
C ARG A 33 5.68 -6.30 33.20
N LEU A 34 5.33 -7.55 33.50
CA LEU A 34 5.50 -8.68 32.58
C LEU A 34 4.53 -8.60 31.40
N LEU A 35 3.28 -8.19 31.64
CA LEU A 35 2.29 -7.94 30.58
C LEU A 35 2.74 -6.82 29.63
N MET A 36 3.24 -5.70 30.17
CA MET A 36 3.71 -4.58 29.36
C MET A 36 4.97 -4.93 28.54
N ALA A 37 5.90 -5.71 29.10
CA ALA A 37 7.08 -6.18 28.37
C ALA A 37 6.71 -7.16 27.24
N GLY A 38 5.75 -8.07 27.47
CA GLY A 38 5.23 -8.97 26.44
C GLY A 38 4.52 -8.23 25.31
N ALA A 39 3.72 -7.21 25.64
CA ALA A 39 3.04 -6.38 24.65
C ALA A 39 4.04 -5.59 23.78
N ALA A 40 5.10 -5.02 24.38
CA ALA A 40 6.13 -4.32 23.63
C ALA A 40 6.89 -5.25 22.68
N ALA A 41 7.23 -6.47 23.12
CA ALA A 41 7.89 -7.46 22.25
C ALA A 41 7.00 -7.90 21.09
N LEU A 42 5.69 -8.07 21.31
CA LEU A 42 4.72 -8.40 20.25
C LEU A 42 4.59 -7.28 19.22
N VAL A 43 4.52 -6.01 19.66
CA VAL A 43 4.47 -4.85 18.75
C VAL A 43 5.73 -4.77 17.90
N VAL A 44 6.92 -4.97 18.49
CA VAL A 44 8.18 -4.99 17.74
C VAL A 44 8.20 -6.13 16.72
N LEU A 45 7.73 -7.32 17.09
CA LEU A 45 7.62 -8.46 16.17
C LEU A 45 6.68 -8.18 14.99
N ILE A 46 5.53 -7.55 15.26
CA ILE A 46 4.57 -7.16 14.21
C ILE A 46 5.20 -6.12 13.28
N VAL A 47 5.87 -5.11 13.82
CA VAL A 47 6.55 -4.07 13.02
C VAL A 47 7.65 -4.68 12.15
N VAL A 48 8.48 -5.56 12.71
CA VAL A 48 9.52 -6.27 11.95
C VAL A 48 8.90 -7.15 10.86
N ALA A 49 7.80 -7.85 11.15
CA ALA A 49 7.10 -8.66 10.17
C ALA A 49 6.57 -7.81 9.00
N ILE A 50 6.03 -6.62 9.27
CA ILE A 50 5.56 -5.67 8.24
C ILE A 50 6.74 -5.12 7.42
N LEU A 51 7.88 -4.83 8.06
CA LEU A 51 9.05 -4.29 7.37
C LEU A 51 9.80 -5.33 6.53
N VAL A 52 9.66 -6.62 6.85
CA VAL A 52 10.33 -7.74 6.16
C VAL A 52 9.39 -8.46 5.20
N SER A 53 8.08 -8.21 5.24
CA SER A 53 7.13 -8.77 4.27
C SER A 53 7.27 -8.07 2.92
N GLU A 54 7.96 -8.71 1.98
CA GLU A 54 7.76 -8.49 0.56
C GLU A 54 6.52 -9.30 0.16
N ASP A 55 5.35 -8.66 0.08
CA ASP A 55 4.20 -9.32 -0.52
C ASP A 55 4.45 -9.42 -2.03
N PRO A 56 4.61 -10.63 -2.62
CA PRO A 56 4.61 -10.74 -4.06
C PRO A 56 3.26 -10.20 -4.55
N VAL A 57 3.29 -9.31 -5.55
CA VAL A 57 2.08 -8.85 -6.23
C VAL A 57 1.34 -10.09 -6.74
N ARG A 58 0.30 -10.51 -6.01
CA ARG A 58 -0.50 -11.67 -6.40
C ARG A 58 -1.27 -11.30 -7.67
N GLY A 59 -1.24 -12.19 -8.66
CA GLY A 59 -2.06 -12.06 -9.87
C GLY A 59 -1.37 -11.43 -11.08
N ILE A 60 -0.03 -11.34 -11.09
CA ILE A 60 0.70 -11.09 -12.34
C ILE A 60 0.66 -12.38 -13.18
N PRO A 61 0.16 -12.35 -14.42
CA PRO A 61 0.14 -13.52 -15.30
C PRO A 61 1.54 -14.04 -15.61
N ASP A 62 1.65 -15.35 -15.85
CA ASP A 62 2.90 -15.97 -16.31
C ASP A 62 3.31 -15.38 -17.66
N GLY A 63 4.61 -15.22 -17.88
CA GLY A 63 5.14 -14.59 -19.11
C GLY A 63 5.19 -13.07 -19.08
N THR A 64 4.65 -12.42 -18.04
CA THR A 64 4.80 -10.96 -17.89
C THR A 64 6.27 -10.59 -17.72
N MET A 65 6.75 -9.67 -18.55
CA MET A 65 8.09 -9.11 -18.50
C MET A 65 8.10 -7.80 -17.70
N THR A 66 9.14 -7.59 -16.89
CA THR A 66 9.43 -6.31 -16.26
C THR A 66 10.16 -5.41 -17.25
N VAL A 67 9.70 -4.17 -17.36
CA VAL A 67 10.30 -3.15 -18.22
C VAL A 67 10.82 -2.02 -17.33
N GLU A 68 12.10 -1.70 -17.47
CA GLU A 68 12.67 -0.53 -16.81
C GLU A 68 12.06 0.73 -17.42
N VAL A 69 11.49 1.58 -16.57
CA VAL A 69 10.82 2.83 -16.98
C VAL A 69 11.50 4.02 -16.35
N GLY A 70 11.53 5.14 -17.08
CA GLY A 70 12.01 6.42 -16.57
C GLY A 70 11.12 6.98 -15.44
N PRO A 71 11.53 8.09 -14.82
CA PRO A 71 10.68 8.78 -13.85
C PRO A 71 9.35 9.23 -14.48
N PRO A 72 8.25 9.31 -13.70
CA PRO A 72 6.94 9.79 -14.16
C PRO A 72 6.94 11.32 -14.26
N GLU A 73 7.67 11.85 -15.24
CA GLU A 73 7.74 13.29 -15.49
C GLU A 73 6.57 13.75 -16.39
N HIS A 74 5.81 14.76 -15.93
CA HIS A 74 4.76 15.38 -16.73
C HIS A 74 5.37 16.38 -17.72
N ILE A 75 5.34 16.07 -19.02
CA ILE A 75 5.88 16.88 -20.11
C ILE A 75 4.80 17.01 -21.19
N GLU A 76 4.51 18.25 -21.60
CA GLU A 76 3.60 18.50 -22.72
C GLU A 76 4.29 18.24 -24.07
N GLY A 77 3.52 17.75 -25.05
CA GLY A 77 3.99 17.56 -26.42
C GLY A 77 4.15 16.10 -26.81
N ASP A 78 4.70 15.87 -28.00
CA ASP A 78 4.87 14.54 -28.58
C ASP A 78 6.22 13.98 -28.11
N ILE A 79 6.17 12.90 -27.34
CA ILE A 79 7.32 12.27 -26.67
C ILE A 79 7.65 10.94 -27.37
N TYR A 80 6.62 10.17 -27.72
CA TYR A 80 6.75 8.84 -28.31
C TYR A 80 6.47 8.89 -29.81
N ALA A 81 7.14 8.03 -30.59
CA ALA A 81 6.82 7.88 -32.00
C ALA A 81 5.49 7.12 -32.18
N GLU A 82 4.89 7.28 -33.36
CA GLU A 82 3.71 6.51 -33.74
C GLU A 82 4.01 5.00 -33.71
N GLY A 83 3.12 4.21 -33.10
CA GLY A 83 3.29 2.76 -32.97
C GLY A 83 3.92 2.31 -31.65
N GLU A 84 4.51 3.22 -30.87
CA GLU A 84 5.17 2.85 -29.61
C GLU A 84 4.14 2.53 -28.51
N VAL A 85 4.41 1.43 -27.79
CA VAL A 85 3.64 0.98 -26.62
C VAL A 85 4.57 0.99 -25.39
N PRO A 86 4.96 2.15 -24.86
CA PRO A 86 5.82 2.25 -23.68
C PRO A 86 5.11 1.77 -22.40
N ALA A 87 5.86 1.10 -21.53
CA ALA A 87 5.37 0.64 -20.24
C ALA A 87 5.39 1.73 -19.14
N GLY A 88 5.79 2.96 -19.45
CA GLY A 88 5.96 4.04 -18.48
C GLY A 88 7.01 5.06 -18.93
N GLY A 89 7.27 6.07 -18.10
CA GLY A 89 8.22 7.15 -18.37
C GLY A 89 7.54 8.52 -18.43
N ALA A 90 8.19 9.48 -19.09
CA ALA A 90 7.66 10.84 -19.24
C ALA A 90 6.38 10.83 -20.10
N HIS A 91 5.41 11.68 -19.77
CA HIS A 91 4.10 11.67 -20.41
C HIS A 91 3.33 12.98 -20.20
N ASP A 92 2.24 13.17 -20.93
CA ASP A 92 1.43 14.40 -20.92
C ASP A 92 0.67 14.52 -19.59
N PRO A 93 0.52 15.72 -18.99
CA PRO A 93 -0.26 15.90 -17.76
C PRO A 93 -1.75 15.59 -17.90
N VAL A 94 -2.27 15.44 -19.11
CA VAL A 94 -3.64 15.01 -19.37
C VAL A 94 -3.68 13.49 -19.56
N TRP A 95 -4.56 12.79 -18.85
CA TRP A 95 -4.73 11.34 -19.03
C TRP A 95 -5.79 10.98 -20.08
N ALA A 96 -5.68 9.78 -20.65
CA ALA A 96 -6.72 9.15 -21.44
C ALA A 96 -7.75 8.48 -20.51
N ASN A 97 -9.04 8.54 -20.89
CA ASN A 97 -10.07 7.82 -20.15
C ASN A 97 -9.97 6.31 -20.43
N CYS A 98 -10.29 5.48 -19.44
CA CYS A 98 -10.41 4.04 -19.65
C CYS A 98 -11.66 3.70 -20.47
N GLY A 99 -11.58 2.65 -21.28
CA GLY A 99 -12.63 2.28 -22.24
C GLY A 99 -12.07 1.66 -23.51
N PHE A 100 -12.96 1.33 -24.44
CA PHE A 100 -12.60 0.78 -25.74
C PHE A 100 -12.56 1.88 -26.80
N TYR A 101 -11.50 1.88 -27.60
CA TYR A 101 -11.25 2.79 -28.70
C TYR A 101 -11.00 1.99 -29.98
N ASP A 102 -11.74 2.31 -31.03
CA ASP A 102 -11.61 1.71 -32.37
C ASP A 102 -10.52 2.40 -33.23
N SER A 103 -9.81 3.36 -32.64
CA SER A 103 -8.71 4.10 -33.24
C SER A 103 -7.56 4.24 -32.25
N PRO A 104 -6.32 4.47 -32.73
CA PRO A 104 -5.20 4.75 -31.85
C PRO A 104 -5.48 5.99 -30.98
N ILE A 105 -5.06 5.90 -29.72
CA ILE A 105 -5.08 7.03 -28.80
C ILE A 105 -3.66 7.57 -28.72
N ARG A 106 -3.54 8.86 -28.45
CA ARG A 106 -2.26 9.49 -28.16
C ARG A 106 -1.54 8.78 -27.00
N THR A 107 -0.35 8.28 -27.26
CA THR A 107 0.42 7.43 -26.34
C THR A 107 0.72 8.14 -25.02
N GLU A 108 1.06 9.43 -25.03
CA GLU A 108 1.38 10.17 -23.80
C GLU A 108 0.19 10.20 -22.82
N ASN A 109 -1.03 10.37 -23.33
CA ASN A 109 -2.22 10.35 -22.47
C ASN A 109 -2.47 8.96 -21.87
N VAL A 110 -2.13 7.90 -22.61
CA VAL A 110 -2.26 6.53 -22.11
C VAL A 110 -1.20 6.22 -21.06
N VAL A 111 0.04 6.66 -21.25
CA VAL A 111 1.11 6.48 -20.25
C VAL A 111 0.77 7.16 -18.93
N HIS A 112 0.12 8.31 -18.95
CA HIS A 112 -0.44 8.91 -17.73
C HIS A 112 -1.47 7.99 -17.07
N ALA A 113 -2.38 7.39 -17.85
CA ALA A 113 -3.34 6.44 -17.31
C ALA A 113 -2.64 5.22 -16.67
N LEU A 114 -1.53 4.74 -17.25
CA LEU A 114 -0.69 3.69 -16.67
C LEU A 114 -0.08 4.11 -15.33
N GLU A 115 0.39 5.36 -15.18
CA GLU A 115 0.90 5.91 -13.91
C GLU A 115 -0.18 5.80 -12.80
N HIS A 116 -1.45 5.95 -13.17
CA HIS A 116 -2.60 5.82 -12.28
C HIS A 116 -3.22 4.41 -12.23
N GLY A 117 -2.44 3.40 -12.63
CA GLY A 117 -2.76 1.98 -12.47
C GLY A 117 -3.74 1.43 -13.51
N ALA A 118 -3.87 2.07 -14.67
CA ALA A 118 -4.57 1.47 -15.79
C ALA A 118 -3.74 0.33 -16.41
N VAL A 119 -4.44 -0.57 -17.10
CA VAL A 119 -3.86 -1.55 -18.03
C VAL A 119 -4.27 -1.13 -19.43
N TRP A 120 -3.28 -0.95 -20.30
CA TRP A 120 -3.48 -0.69 -21.72
C TRP A 120 -3.35 -1.98 -22.51
N ILE A 121 -4.46 -2.41 -23.11
CA ILE A 121 -4.47 -3.55 -24.03
C ILE A 121 -4.46 -3.00 -25.46
N THR A 122 -3.42 -3.31 -26.21
CA THR A 122 -3.31 -2.96 -27.63
C THR A 122 -3.49 -4.17 -28.52
N TYR A 123 -4.08 -3.97 -29.69
CA TYR A 123 -4.27 -5.03 -30.69
C TYR A 123 -3.91 -4.58 -32.11
N LEU A 124 -3.40 -5.53 -32.91
CA LEU A 124 -3.16 -5.30 -34.33
C LEU A 124 -4.47 -5.05 -35.09
N PRO A 125 -4.49 -4.15 -36.10
CA PRO A 125 -5.73 -3.79 -36.80
C PRO A 125 -6.41 -4.95 -37.55
N ASP A 126 -5.68 -6.00 -37.88
CA ASP A 126 -6.15 -7.19 -38.60
C ASP A 126 -6.52 -8.37 -37.69
N LEU A 127 -6.58 -8.15 -36.37
CA LEU A 127 -7.07 -9.13 -35.39
C LEU A 127 -8.49 -9.59 -35.72
N ASP A 128 -8.83 -10.84 -35.39
CA ASP A 128 -10.16 -11.37 -35.67
C ASP A 128 -11.26 -10.53 -34.98
N PRO A 129 -12.37 -10.20 -35.66
CA PRO A 129 -13.46 -9.44 -35.07
C PRO A 129 -14.03 -10.01 -33.77
N GLU A 130 -14.07 -11.33 -33.61
CA GLU A 130 -14.55 -11.99 -32.39
C GLU A 130 -13.61 -11.71 -31.20
N GLU A 131 -12.31 -11.64 -31.46
CA GLU A 131 -11.29 -11.29 -30.47
C GLU A 131 -11.37 -9.82 -30.09
N ILE A 132 -11.55 -8.92 -31.06
CA ILE A 132 -11.78 -7.50 -30.79
C ILE A 132 -13.03 -7.31 -29.91
N ASP A 133 -14.10 -8.06 -30.15
CA ASP A 133 -15.31 -8.00 -29.32
C ASP A 133 -15.08 -8.53 -27.89
N ARG A 134 -14.20 -9.50 -27.72
CA ARG A 134 -13.73 -9.96 -26.41
C ARG A 134 -12.93 -8.86 -25.68
N LEU A 135 -12.00 -8.21 -26.37
CA LEU A 135 -11.22 -7.08 -25.82
C LEU A 135 -12.14 -5.91 -25.42
N ARG A 136 -13.14 -5.60 -26.24
CA ARG A 136 -14.20 -4.64 -25.92
C ARG A 136 -14.97 -5.06 -24.67
N GLY A 137 -15.15 -6.36 -24.44
CA GLY A 137 -15.68 -6.93 -23.20
C GLY A 137 -14.86 -6.56 -21.97
N PHE A 138 -13.52 -6.69 -22.03
CA PHE A 138 -12.66 -6.32 -20.91
C PHE A 138 -12.78 -4.85 -20.54
N ALA A 139 -12.73 -3.94 -21.52
CA ALA A 139 -12.85 -2.51 -21.28
C ALA A 139 -14.21 -2.10 -20.66
N ARG A 140 -15.29 -2.86 -20.96
CA ARG A 140 -16.62 -2.62 -20.37
C ARG A 140 -16.74 -3.11 -18.94
N ASN A 141 -16.04 -4.18 -18.60
CA ASN A 141 -16.19 -4.87 -17.32
C ASN A 141 -15.14 -4.45 -16.28
N ALA A 142 -14.11 -3.71 -16.67
CA ALA A 142 -13.03 -3.28 -15.78
C ALA A 142 -12.78 -1.77 -15.90
N GLU A 143 -12.87 -1.07 -14.77
CA GLU A 143 -12.77 0.40 -14.70
C GLU A 143 -11.39 0.95 -15.04
N LYS A 144 -10.36 0.10 -14.94
CA LYS A 144 -8.94 0.44 -15.15
C LYS A 144 -8.37 -0.18 -16.42
N VAL A 145 -9.22 -0.54 -17.37
CA VAL A 145 -8.78 -1.11 -18.64
C VAL A 145 -9.06 -0.14 -19.78
N LEU A 146 -8.01 0.14 -20.54
CA LEU A 146 -8.05 0.90 -21.77
C LEU A 146 -7.68 -0.03 -22.92
N VAL A 147 -8.45 -0.01 -23.99
CA VAL A 147 -8.22 -0.86 -25.17
C VAL A 147 -8.17 0.02 -26.41
N SER A 148 -7.12 -0.10 -27.22
CA SER A 148 -7.03 0.63 -28.50
C SER A 148 -6.27 -0.19 -29.54
N THR A 149 -6.51 0.08 -30.83
CA THR A 149 -5.67 -0.50 -31.88
C THR A 149 -4.29 0.16 -31.89
N MET A 150 -3.24 -0.61 -32.20
CA MET A 150 -1.88 -0.12 -32.41
C MET A 150 -1.23 -0.84 -33.60
N GLN A 151 -0.58 -0.07 -34.47
CA GLN A 151 0.15 -0.62 -35.62
C GLN A 151 1.59 -0.94 -35.24
N GLY A 152 2.11 -2.06 -35.76
CA GLY A 152 3.53 -2.41 -35.63
C GLY A 152 3.95 -2.88 -34.23
N GLN A 153 2.99 -3.22 -33.36
CA GLN A 153 3.29 -3.85 -32.07
C GLN A 153 3.84 -5.27 -32.26
N ASP A 154 4.58 -5.77 -31.26
CA ASP A 154 5.38 -7.00 -31.35
C ASP A 154 4.57 -8.31 -31.28
N ALA A 155 3.30 -8.25 -30.87
CA ALA A 155 2.41 -9.41 -30.74
C ALA A 155 0.97 -9.06 -31.21
N PRO A 156 0.10 -10.02 -31.55
CA PRO A 156 -1.29 -9.75 -31.92
C PRO A 156 -2.05 -8.94 -30.87
N VAL A 157 -1.85 -9.27 -29.60
CA VAL A 157 -2.37 -8.53 -28.45
C VAL A 157 -1.23 -8.28 -27.46
N MET A 158 -1.18 -7.08 -26.88
CA MET A 158 -0.25 -6.76 -25.79
C MET A 158 -1.02 -6.14 -24.63
N ALA A 159 -0.72 -6.56 -23.41
CA ALA A 159 -1.21 -5.93 -22.19
C ALA A 159 -0.05 -5.22 -21.50
N THR A 160 -0.20 -3.92 -21.28
CA THR A 160 0.83 -3.06 -20.69
C THR A 160 0.30 -2.42 -19.41
N ALA A 161 1.09 -2.51 -18.35
CA ALA A 161 0.90 -1.79 -17.09
C ALA A 161 2.20 -1.03 -16.75
N TRP A 162 2.17 -0.14 -15.76
CA TRP A 162 3.36 0.62 -15.40
C TRP A 162 4.54 -0.28 -15.01
N GLY A 163 5.59 -0.34 -15.85
CA GLY A 163 6.77 -1.18 -15.68
C GLY A 163 6.59 -2.66 -16.04
N TYR A 164 5.47 -3.03 -16.67
CA TYR A 164 5.19 -4.42 -17.03
C TYR A 164 4.56 -4.53 -18.42
N GLN A 165 4.95 -5.58 -19.14
CA GLN A 165 4.32 -5.94 -20.41
C GLN A 165 4.05 -7.44 -20.48
N LEU A 166 3.00 -7.79 -21.20
CA LEU A 166 2.65 -9.17 -21.52
C LEU A 166 2.29 -9.21 -23.00
N LEU A 167 2.96 -10.08 -23.74
CA LEU A 167 2.69 -10.34 -25.15
C LEU A 167 1.83 -11.59 -25.21
N LEU A 168 0.72 -11.51 -25.95
CA LEU A 168 -0.29 -12.53 -26.04
C LEU A 168 -0.48 -12.93 -27.50
N ASP A 169 -0.63 -14.22 -27.74
CA ASP A 169 -0.89 -14.75 -29.09
C ASP A 169 -2.32 -14.43 -29.54
N ASP A 170 -3.26 -14.34 -28.61
CA ASP A 170 -4.67 -14.03 -28.85
C ASP A 170 -5.39 -13.41 -27.64
N ALA A 171 -6.65 -13.01 -27.80
CA ALA A 171 -7.45 -12.38 -26.74
C ALA A 171 -8.05 -13.35 -25.71
N ALA A 172 -7.89 -14.66 -25.92
CA ALA A 172 -8.37 -15.74 -25.05
C ALA A 172 -7.25 -16.42 -24.25
N ASP A 173 -5.99 -16.10 -24.53
CA ASP A 173 -4.78 -16.56 -23.82
C ASP A 173 -4.92 -16.32 -22.29
N PRO A 174 -4.84 -17.38 -21.47
CA PRO A 174 -5.27 -17.38 -20.06
C PRO A 174 -4.45 -16.53 -19.08
#